data_AF-A0A7J5Z0D9-F1
#
_entry.id   AF-A0A7J5Z0D9-F1
#
_cell.length_a   1.000
_cell.length_b   1.000
_cell.length_c   1.000
_cell.angle_alpha   90.00
_cell.angle_beta   90.00
_cell.angle_gamma   90.00
#
_symmetry.space_group_name_H-M   'P 1'
#
loop_
_entity.id
_entity.type
_entity.pdbx_description
1 polymer ?
#
loop_
_entity_poly.entity_id
_entity_poly.type
_entity_poly.pdbx_seq_one_letter_code
_entity_poly.pdbx_strand_id
1 'polypeptide(L)'
;MSIKMRGLLALTVLFVAVFGKETFEGHQVLRMYAQNEDQLALINNLEDIAEFELDFWRGVTDVRTPVDVRVPSHTLQSVKIHLESNAIDYSIMIGDLQAMLDEEQTEMVSAARIPEPKNSDSYDYARYHPSTRSTVSRTCWWLRIPKWSARL
;
A
#
# COMPACT_ATOMS: atom_id res chain seq x y z
N MET A 1 -2.33 -34.76 -34.00
CA MET A 1 -3.23 -33.92 -33.17
C MET A 1 -2.52 -33.61 -31.83
N SER A 2 -1.50 -32.75 -31.80
CA SER A 2 -0.72 -32.49 -30.55
C SER A 2 -0.15 -31.06 -30.42
N ILE A 3 -0.37 -30.19 -31.41
CA ILE A 3 0.13 -28.80 -31.42
C ILE A 3 -0.78 -27.84 -30.63
N LYS A 4 -2.00 -28.25 -30.27
CA LYS A 4 -3.01 -27.36 -29.67
C LYS A 4 -2.96 -27.23 -28.14
N MET A 5 -2.31 -28.15 -27.41
CA MET A 5 -2.26 -28.08 -25.92
C MET A 5 -1.04 -27.32 -25.38
N ARG A 6 0.12 -27.36 -26.06
CA ARG A 6 1.34 -26.68 -25.59
C ARG A 6 1.30 -25.17 -25.81
N GLY A 7 0.66 -24.71 -26.89
CA GLY A 7 0.42 -23.28 -27.12
C GLY A 7 -0.54 -22.66 -26.10
N LEU A 8 -1.58 -23.41 -25.70
CA LEU A 8 -2.55 -22.96 -24.68
C LEU A 8 -1.90 -22.82 -23.30
N LEU A 9 -0.98 -23.73 -22.95
CA LEU A 9 -0.21 -23.66 -21.71
C LEU A 9 0.78 -22.47 -21.70
N ALA A 10 1.43 -22.17 -22.83
CA ALA A 10 2.30 -21.00 -22.91
C ALA A 10 1.53 -19.68 -22.80
N LEU A 11 0.33 -19.61 -23.40
CA LEU A 11 -0.53 -18.43 -23.34
C LEU A 11 -1.09 -18.19 -21.93
N THR A 12 -1.45 -19.25 -21.21
CA THR A 12 -1.90 -19.14 -19.81
C THR A 12 -0.78 -18.72 -18.86
N VAL A 13 0.44 -19.24 -19.02
CA VAL A 13 1.60 -18.80 -18.22
C VAL A 13 1.95 -17.33 -18.48
N LEU A 14 1.89 -16.86 -19.73
CA LEU A 14 2.12 -15.46 -20.05
C LEU A 14 1.03 -14.54 -19.46
N PHE A 15 -0.22 -14.98 -19.45
CA PHE A 15 -1.32 -14.24 -18.82
C PHE A 15 -1.11 -14.10 -17.31
N VAL A 16 -0.81 -15.19 -16.60
CA VAL A 16 -0.55 -15.15 -15.15
C VAL A 16 0.62 -14.22 -14.79
N ALA A 17 1.66 -14.17 -15.62
CA ALA A 17 2.82 -13.29 -15.39
C ALA A 17 2.49 -11.79 -15.54
N VAL A 18 1.50 -11.42 -16.35
CA VAL A 18 1.11 -10.02 -16.58
C VAL A 18 0.10 -9.52 -15.54
N PHE A 19 -0.83 -10.37 -15.09
CA PHE A 19 -1.85 -9.98 -14.10
C PHE A 19 -1.33 -9.99 -12.65
N GLY A 20 -0.09 -10.41 -12.41
CA GLY A 20 0.52 -10.44 -11.07
C GLY A 20 1.00 -9.07 -10.55
N LYS A 21 0.47 -7.94 -11.03
CA LYS A 21 0.66 -6.64 -10.37
C LYS A 21 -0.58 -6.36 -9.53
N GLU A 22 -0.43 -6.36 -8.20
CA GLU A 22 -1.47 -5.76 -7.36
C GLU A 22 -1.54 -4.28 -7.72
N THR A 23 -2.72 -3.81 -8.10
CA THR A 23 -3.00 -2.38 -8.24
C THR A 23 -3.61 -1.90 -6.94
N PHE A 24 -3.21 -0.72 -6.49
CA PHE A 24 -3.76 -0.06 -5.30
C PHE A 24 -4.72 1.07 -5.70
N GLU A 25 -5.30 0.98 -6.90
CA GLU A 25 -6.17 2.01 -7.48
C GLU A 25 -7.37 2.28 -6.57
N GLY A 26 -7.48 3.53 -6.10
CA GLY A 26 -8.56 3.97 -5.25
C GLY A 26 -8.48 3.46 -3.80
N HIS A 27 -7.36 2.83 -3.42
CA HIS A 27 -7.12 2.50 -2.01
C HIS A 27 -6.87 3.81 -1.25
N GLN A 28 -7.50 3.93 -0.08
CA GLN A 28 -7.34 5.10 0.79
C GLN A 28 -6.65 4.68 2.09
N VAL A 29 -5.93 5.60 2.70
CA VAL A 29 -5.45 5.42 4.09
C VAL A 29 -6.26 6.36 4.98
N LEU A 30 -7.00 5.75 5.91
CA LEU A 30 -7.81 6.46 6.88
C LEU A 30 -7.04 6.55 8.20
N ARG A 31 -7.05 7.74 8.78
CA ARG A 31 -6.57 8.00 10.14
C ARG A 31 -7.76 8.21 11.05
N MET A 32 -7.88 7.38 12.07
CA MET A 32 -8.96 7.42 13.06
C MET A 32 -8.43 7.58 14.47
N TYR A 33 -9.28 8.04 15.37
CA TYR A 33 -8.96 8.24 16.79
C TYR A 33 -10.00 7.52 17.66
N ALA A 34 -9.55 6.59 18.49
CA ALA A 34 -10.41 6.03 19.53
C ALA A 34 -10.58 7.06 20.65
N GLN A 35 -11.81 7.49 20.95
CA GLN A 35 -12.07 8.41 22.06
C GLN A 35 -12.23 7.67 23.39
N ASN A 36 -12.72 6.43 23.35
CA ASN A 36 -13.01 5.57 24.50
C ASN A 36 -12.48 4.14 24.28
N GLU A 37 -12.37 3.37 25.37
CA GLU A 37 -12.00 1.95 25.35
C GLU A 37 -12.97 1.11 24.50
N ASP A 38 -14.27 1.43 24.52
CA ASP A 38 -15.26 0.72 23.71
C ASP A 38 -15.00 0.90 22.20
N GLN A 39 -14.61 2.11 21.79
CA GLN A 39 -14.23 2.39 20.40
C GLN A 39 -12.91 1.71 20.04
N LEU A 40 -11.96 1.66 20.99
CA LEU A 40 -10.71 0.94 20.82
C LEU A 40 -10.96 -0.54 20.54
N ALA A 41 -11.86 -1.17 21.31
CA ALA A 41 -12.27 -2.56 21.11
C ALA A 41 -12.95 -2.77 19.76
N LEU A 42 -13.81 -1.83 19.31
CA LEU A 42 -14.44 -1.91 17.99
C LEU A 42 -13.44 -1.84 16.83
N ILE A 43 -12.44 -0.95 16.92
CA ILE A 43 -11.38 -0.86 15.92
C ILE A 43 -10.54 -2.14 15.92
N ASN A 44 -10.25 -2.71 17.10
CA ASN A 44 -9.52 -3.97 17.21
C ASN A 44 -10.30 -5.14 16.58
N ASN A 45 -11.61 -5.22 16.83
CA ASN A 45 -12.47 -6.22 16.18
C ASN A 45 -12.53 -6.05 14.65
N LEU A 46 -12.35 -4.82 14.15
CA LEU A 46 -12.32 -4.55 12.71
C LEU A 46 -11.12 -5.22 12.03
N GLU A 47 -10.00 -5.35 12.73
CA GLU A 47 -8.79 -6.04 12.26
C GLU A 47 -9.05 -7.54 12.04
N ASP A 48 -9.87 -8.15 12.89
CA ASP A 48 -10.21 -9.58 12.80
C ASP A 48 -11.17 -9.92 11.64
N ILE A 49 -11.81 -8.91 11.02
CA ILE A 49 -12.74 -9.13 9.90
C ILE A 49 -11.96 -9.30 8.60
N ALA A 50 -11.63 -10.55 8.28
CA ALA A 50 -10.91 -10.91 7.07
C ALA A 50 -11.58 -10.43 5.77
N GLU A 51 -12.90 -10.26 5.76
CA GLU A 51 -13.66 -9.78 4.59
C GLU A 51 -13.29 -8.36 4.15
N PHE A 52 -12.79 -7.53 5.07
CA PHE A 52 -12.43 -6.15 4.74
C PHE A 52 -11.01 -6.01 4.21
N GLU A 53 -10.16 -7.05 4.35
CA GLU A 53 -8.76 -7.08 3.92
C GLU A 53 -7.98 -5.82 4.33
N LEU A 54 -8.24 -5.36 5.57
CA LEU A 54 -7.65 -4.16 6.11
C LEU A 54 -6.19 -4.38 6.48
N ASP A 55 -5.40 -3.34 6.30
CA ASP A 55 -3.97 -3.37 6.58
C ASP A 55 -3.61 -2.18 7.46
N PHE A 56 -3.29 -2.48 8.72
CA PHE A 56 -3.02 -1.50 9.76
C PHE A 56 -1.56 -1.05 9.68
N TRP A 57 -1.35 0.15 9.15
CA TRP A 57 -0.02 0.78 9.09
C TRP A 57 0.45 1.21 10.47
N ARG A 58 -0.50 1.62 11.31
CA ARG A 58 -0.28 1.92 12.71
C ARG A 58 -1.36 1.23 13.51
N GLY A 59 -0.96 0.17 14.22
CA GLY A 59 -1.86 -0.66 15.01
C GLY A 59 -2.46 0.07 16.21
N VAL A 60 -3.45 -0.59 16.81
CA VAL A 60 -4.21 -0.09 17.96
C VAL A 60 -3.36 -0.26 19.23
N THR A 61 -2.94 0.84 19.85
CA THR A 61 -2.12 0.79 21.08
C THR A 61 -2.88 1.26 22.31
N ASP A 62 -3.54 2.42 22.23
CA ASP A 62 -4.19 3.07 23.36
C ASP A 62 -5.23 4.08 22.86
N VAL A 63 -6.17 4.43 23.74
CA VAL A 63 -7.17 5.47 23.51
C VAL A 63 -6.48 6.81 23.22
N ARG A 64 -7.04 7.60 22.30
CA ARG A 64 -6.49 8.87 21.77
C ARG A 64 -5.17 8.73 20.99
N THR A 65 -4.73 7.52 20.67
CA THR A 65 -3.64 7.32 19.72
C THR A 65 -4.20 7.27 18.30
N PRO A 66 -3.58 7.94 17.31
CA PRO A 66 -4.00 7.79 15.92
C PRO A 66 -3.73 6.37 15.43
N VAL A 67 -4.73 5.81 14.76
CA VAL A 67 -4.67 4.51 14.09
C VAL A 67 -4.76 4.78 12.58
N ASP A 68 -3.78 4.27 11.83
CA ASP A 68 -3.66 4.48 10.39
C ASP A 68 -3.93 3.15 9.68
N VAL A 69 -4.97 3.09 8.83
CA VAL A 69 -5.42 1.87 8.16
C VAL A 69 -5.55 2.09 6.67
N ARG A 70 -4.92 1.21 5.89
CA ARG A 70 -5.13 1.11 4.45
C ARG A 70 -6.41 0.32 4.19
N VAL A 71 -7.33 0.94 3.48
CA VAL A 71 -8.63 0.39 3.11
C VAL A 71 -8.67 0.16 1.60
N PRO A 72 -8.91 -1.09 1.14
CA PRO A 72 -9.15 -1.38 -0.26
C PRO A 72 -10.33 -0.63 -0.85
N SER A 73 -10.26 -0.29 -2.15
CA SER A 73 -11.32 0.48 -2.82
C SER A 73 -12.69 -0.23 -2.80
N HIS A 74 -12.70 -1.56 -2.85
CA HIS A 74 -13.90 -2.37 -2.85
C HIS A 74 -14.62 -2.42 -1.49
N THR A 75 -13.89 -2.32 -0.38
CA THR A 75 -14.44 -2.32 1.00
C THR A 75 -14.56 -0.93 1.61
N LEU A 76 -14.01 0.10 0.94
CA LEU A 76 -13.99 1.49 1.39
C LEU A 76 -15.35 1.99 1.87
N GLN A 77 -16.40 1.76 1.09
CA GLN A 77 -17.73 2.26 1.41
C GLN A 77 -18.31 1.54 2.64
N SER A 78 -18.15 0.22 2.71
CA SER A 78 -18.59 -0.59 3.85
C SER A 78 -17.89 -0.18 5.15
N VAL A 79 -16.58 0.07 5.07
CA VAL A 79 -15.77 0.50 6.21
C VAL A 79 -16.18 1.90 6.67
N LYS A 80 -16.40 2.85 5.75
CA LYS A 80 -16.89 4.20 6.09
C LYS A 80 -18.25 4.15 6.81
N ILE A 81 -19.19 3.37 6.27
CA ILE A 81 -20.50 3.17 6.90
C ILE A 81 -20.35 2.55 8.30
N HIS A 82 -19.46 1.57 8.45
CA HIS A 82 -19.20 0.93 9.74
C HIS A 82 -18.62 1.93 10.75
N LEU A 83 -17.64 2.75 10.36
CA LEU A 83 -17.06 3.79 11.21
C LEU A 83 -18.11 4.83 11.63
N GLU A 84 -18.94 5.29 10.68
CA GLU A 84 -20.02 6.25 10.94
C GLU A 84 -21.09 5.68 11.87
N SER A 85 -21.47 4.41 11.69
CA SER A 85 -22.46 3.74 12.55
C SER A 85 -22.00 3.58 14.00
N ASN A 86 -20.69 3.49 14.21
CA ASN A 86 -20.07 3.37 15.53
C ASN A 86 -19.62 4.73 16.09
N ALA A 87 -19.97 5.84 15.42
CA ALA A 87 -19.58 7.20 15.78
C ALA A 87 -18.06 7.37 15.98
N ILE A 88 -17.27 6.71 15.13
CA ILE A 88 -15.81 6.82 15.12
C ILE A 88 -15.41 7.90 14.13
N ASP A 89 -14.75 8.93 14.63
CA ASP A 89 -14.22 9.99 13.79
C ASP A 89 -13.04 9.48 12.96
N TYR A 90 -13.07 9.77 11.66
CA TYR A 90 -12.00 9.44 10.74
C TYR A 90 -11.65 10.64 9.84
N SER A 91 -10.40 10.64 9.39
CA SER A 91 -9.85 11.60 8.44
C SER A 91 -9.12 10.84 7.33
N ILE A 92 -9.18 11.36 6.11
CA ILE A 92 -8.47 10.74 4.97
C ILE A 92 -7.04 11.26 4.99
N MET A 93 -6.09 10.40 5.35
CA MET A 93 -4.66 10.74 5.35
C MET A 93 -4.08 10.66 3.94
N ILE A 94 -4.44 9.60 3.20
CA ILE A 94 -4.04 9.40 1.81
C ILE A 94 -5.30 9.14 0.99
N GLY A 95 -5.57 10.03 0.04
CA GLY A 95 -6.76 9.96 -0.80
C GLY A 95 -6.67 8.88 -1.89
N ASP A 96 -5.51 8.72 -2.50
CA ASP A 96 -5.24 7.67 -3.48
C ASP A 96 -3.81 7.16 -3.31
N LEU A 97 -3.69 5.91 -2.86
CA LEU A 97 -2.41 5.27 -2.65
C LEU A 97 -1.70 4.99 -3.99
N GLN A 98 -2.44 4.70 -5.06
CA GLN A 98 -1.83 4.42 -6.36
C GLN A 98 -1.15 5.66 -6.93
N ALA A 99 -1.81 6.82 -6.89
CA ALA A 99 -1.23 8.08 -7.35
C ALA A 99 0.09 8.42 -6.65
N MET A 100 0.18 8.18 -5.33
CA MET A 100 1.43 8.37 -4.58
C MET A 100 2.53 7.40 -5.01
N LEU A 101 2.18 6.13 -5.25
CA LEU A 101 3.15 5.13 -5.72
C LEU A 101 3.62 5.42 -7.15
N ASP A 102 2.73 5.91 -8.02
CA ASP A 102 3.04 6.25 -9.40
C ASP A 102 4.00 7.45 -9.48
N GLU A 103 3.83 8.44 -8.61
CA GLU A 103 4.77 9.57 -8.47
C GLU A 103 6.17 9.06 -8.08
N GLU A 104 6.28 8.26 -7.02
CA GLU A 104 7.56 7.70 -6.57
C GLU A 104 8.19 6.78 -7.63
N GLN A 105 7.39 5.95 -8.30
CA GLN A 105 7.84 5.10 -9.40
C GLN A 105 8.42 5.94 -10.55
N THR A 106 7.79 7.07 -10.87
CA THR A 106 8.25 8.00 -11.90
C THR A 106 9.57 8.65 -11.52
N GLU A 107 9.72 9.07 -10.26
CA GLU A 107 11.00 9.58 -9.74
C GLU A 107 12.11 8.54 -9.86
N MET A 108 11.85 7.29 -9.46
CA MET A 108 12.83 6.20 -9.58
C MET A 108 13.24 5.93 -11.03
N VAL A 109 12.28 5.89 -11.96
CA VAL A 109 12.56 5.69 -13.39
C VAL A 109 13.36 6.86 -13.96
N SER A 110 13.07 8.09 -13.53
CA SER A 110 13.84 9.27 -13.94
C SER A 110 15.29 9.20 -13.44
N ALA A 111 15.50 8.74 -12.19
CA ALA A 111 16.82 8.58 -11.59
C ALA A 111 17.61 7.43 -12.23
N ALA A 112 16.94 6.34 -12.63
CA ALA A 112 17.57 5.22 -13.33
C ALA A 112 18.11 5.57 -14.73
N ARG A 113 17.70 6.71 -15.31
CA ARG A 113 18.28 7.23 -16.56
C ARG A 113 19.64 7.90 -16.34
N ILE A 114 20.00 8.19 -15.09
CA ILE A 114 21.31 8.71 -14.70
C ILE A 114 22.25 7.52 -14.53
N PRO A 115 23.49 7.57 -15.05
CA PRO A 115 24.46 6.50 -14.86
C PRO A 115 24.64 6.16 -13.38
N GLU A 116 24.59 4.86 -13.05
CA GLU A 116 24.76 4.43 -11.67
C GLU A 116 26.11 4.91 -11.11
N PRO A 117 26.10 5.42 -9.87
CA PRO A 117 27.31 5.85 -9.20
C PRO A 117 28.23 4.66 -8.95
N LYS A 118 29.46 4.74 -9.46
CA LYS A 118 30.46 3.66 -9.37
C LYS A 118 31.09 3.55 -7.97
N ASN A 119 30.94 4.58 -7.14
CA ASN A 119 31.59 4.74 -5.84
C ASN A 119 30.58 5.23 -4.79
N SER A 120 30.87 4.99 -3.50
CA SER A 120 30.06 5.44 -2.37
C SER A 120 29.84 6.95 -2.31
N ASP A 121 30.81 7.72 -2.81
CA ASP A 121 30.82 9.19 -2.71
C ASP A 121 29.88 9.85 -3.73
N SER A 122 29.56 9.16 -4.82
CA SER A 122 28.58 9.62 -5.82
C SER A 122 27.20 9.00 -5.63
N TYR A 123 27.00 8.17 -4.60
CA TYR A 123 25.73 7.52 -4.32
C TYR A 123 24.73 8.50 -3.67
N ASP A 124 23.60 8.73 -4.34
CA ASP A 124 22.55 9.62 -3.83
C ASP A 124 21.68 8.89 -2.80
N TYR A 125 22.03 8.99 -1.53
CA TYR A 125 21.27 8.40 -0.42
C TYR A 125 19.89 9.05 -0.18
N ALA A 126 19.57 10.18 -0.82
CA ALA A 126 18.27 10.83 -0.63
C ALA A 126 17.15 10.15 -1.44
N ARG A 127 17.51 9.29 -2.40
CA ARG A 127 16.59 8.60 -3.32
C ARG A 127 16.59 7.09 -3.10
N TYR A 128 15.49 6.44 -3.49
CA TYR A 128 15.43 4.98 -3.55
C TYR A 128 16.19 4.47 -4.76
N HIS A 129 17.05 3.48 -4.52
CA HIS A 129 17.74 2.74 -5.57
C HIS A 129 17.13 1.34 -5.66
N PRO A 130 16.86 0.85 -6.88
CA PRO A 130 16.46 -0.53 -7.04
C PRO A 130 17.61 -1.44 -6.56
N SER A 131 17.33 -2.38 -5.66
CA SER A 131 18.30 -3.41 -5.29
C SER A 131 18.60 -4.24 -6.54
N THR A 132 19.80 -4.12 -7.08
CA THR A 132 20.21 -4.75 -8.34
C THR A 132 19.85 -6.24 -8.37
N ARG A 133 19.12 -6.65 -9.41
CA ARG A 133 18.69 -8.03 -9.74
C ARG A 133 17.37 -8.53 -9.12
N SER A 134 16.40 -7.65 -8.93
CA SER A 134 15.00 -8.05 -9.04
C SER A 134 14.33 -7.13 -10.04
N THR A 135 13.77 -7.69 -11.12
CA THR A 135 12.58 -7.14 -11.78
C THR A 135 11.73 -6.47 -10.70
N VAL A 136 11.36 -5.20 -10.87
CA VAL A 136 10.55 -4.41 -9.93
C VAL A 136 9.41 -5.27 -9.39
N SER A 137 9.66 -5.94 -8.26
CA SER A 137 8.80 -6.97 -7.71
C SER A 137 8.92 -6.92 -6.19
N ARG A 138 7.96 -6.17 -5.65
CA ARG A 138 7.05 -6.56 -4.57
C ARG A 138 7.47 -6.54 -3.10
N THR A 139 8.70 -6.31 -2.66
CA THR A 139 8.97 -6.47 -1.20
C THR A 139 9.62 -5.31 -0.43
N CYS A 140 9.94 -4.18 -1.04
CA CYS A 140 10.67 -3.09 -0.35
C CYS A 140 9.89 -1.78 -0.13
N TRP A 141 8.56 -1.81 -0.16
CA TRP A 141 7.74 -0.60 -0.01
C TRP A 141 7.48 -0.17 1.44
N TRP A 142 7.91 -0.96 2.43
CA TRP A 142 7.69 -0.70 3.86
C TRP A 142 8.58 0.41 4.48
N LEU A 143 9.51 1.00 3.74
CA LEU A 143 10.59 1.84 4.30
C LEU A 143 10.41 3.37 4.21
N ARG A 144 9.24 3.90 3.82
CA ARG A 144 8.99 5.36 3.74
C ARG A 144 7.76 5.86 4.51
N ILE A 145 7.22 5.17 5.51
CA ILE A 145 6.16 5.79 6.34
C ILE A 145 6.62 7.10 7.04
N PRO A 146 7.89 7.29 7.48
CA PRO A 146 8.25 8.49 8.24
C PRO A 146 8.28 9.81 7.44
N LYS A 147 8.52 9.79 6.12
CA LYS A 147 8.71 11.05 5.36
C LYS A 147 7.39 11.77 5.07
N TRP A 148 6.27 11.03 5.02
CA TRP A 148 4.95 11.57 4.69
C TRP A 148 4.21 12.13 5.92
N SER A 149 4.56 11.69 7.13
CA SER A 149 4.04 12.27 8.39
C SER A 149 4.51 13.72 8.63
N ALA A 150 5.53 14.21 7.93
CA ALA A 150 6.10 15.54 8.13
C ALA A 150 5.61 16.59 7.13
N ARG A 151 4.70 16.23 6.22
CA ARG A 151 4.15 17.13 5.18
C ARG A 151 2.65 17.44 5.36
N LEU A 152 2.00 16.83 6.35
CA LEU A 152 0.66 17.14 6.85
C LEU A 152 0.77 17.86 8.20
#